data_AF-A0A396QW07-F1
#
_entry.id   AF-A0A396QW07-F1
#
_cell.length_a   1.000
_cell.length_b   1.000
_cell.length_c   1.000
_cell.angle_alpha   90.00
_cell.angle_beta   90.00
_cell.angle_gamma   90.00
#
_symmetry.space_group_name_H-M   'P 1'
#
loop_
_entity.id
_entity.type
_entity.pdbx_description
1 polymer ?
#
loop_
_entity_poly.entity_id
_entity_poly.type
_entity_poly.pdbx_seq_one_letter_code
_entity_poly.pdbx_strand_id
1 'polypeptide(L)'
;MSEERKALFQLSMKIREMVEKNKSNSEDQWGKCREIVCGAMEQYPNAAEPHNLYGILLEEAGNHTGAMKHFRAAAALDPTYLPARKNLERFGSFERDEKIYYTEEDCIERKEKGFALKKLMFPVFVKKVSSL
;
A
#
# COMPACT_ATOMS: atom_id res chain seq x y z
N MET A 1 -18.46 13.52 7.02
CA MET A 1 -16.97 13.51 7.03
C MET A 1 -16.52 14.59 8.00
N SER A 2 -15.82 14.26 9.08
CA SER A 2 -15.24 15.24 10.00
C SER A 2 -14.13 16.05 9.31
N GLU A 3 -13.80 17.24 9.83
CA GLU A 3 -12.70 18.06 9.31
C GLU A 3 -11.35 17.35 9.41
N GLU A 4 -11.12 16.62 10.50
CA GLU A 4 -9.94 15.75 10.66
C GLU A 4 -9.83 14.69 9.55
N ARG A 5 -10.92 13.97 9.27
CA ARG A 5 -10.91 12.94 8.21
C ARG A 5 -10.64 13.55 6.83
N LYS A 6 -11.15 14.76 6.57
CA LYS A 6 -10.83 15.49 5.33
C LYS A 6 -9.35 15.86 5.28
N ALA A 7 -8.79 16.38 6.38
CA ALA A 7 -7.38 16.75 6.45
C ALA A 7 -6.45 15.55 6.25
N LEU A 8 -6.73 14.43 6.92
CA LEU A 8 -5.97 13.18 6.79
C LEU A 8 -6.07 12.58 5.39
N PHE A 9 -7.25 12.65 4.77
CA PHE A 9 -7.40 12.26 3.36
C PHE A 9 -6.55 13.12 2.42
N GLN A 10 -6.59 14.45 2.58
CA GLN A 10 -5.76 15.36 1.77
C GLN A 10 -4.26 15.13 1.99
N LEU A 11 -3.85 14.84 3.23
CA LEU A 11 -2.49 14.44 3.56
C LEU A 11 -2.08 13.17 2.78
N SER A 12 -2.91 12.12 2.81
CA SER A 12 -2.62 10.88 2.09
C SER A 12 -2.47 11.10 0.58
N MET A 13 -3.36 11.89 -0.02
CA MET A 13 -3.29 12.23 -1.44
C MET A 13 -2.02 13.02 -1.78
N LYS A 14 -1.66 14.01 -0.95
CA LYS A 14 -0.44 14.79 -1.13
C LYS A 14 0.82 13.92 -1.04
N ILE A 15 0.90 13.02 -0.06
CA ILE A 15 2.06 12.13 0.08
C ILE A 15 2.16 11.17 -1.10
N ARG A 16 1.03 10.61 -1.58
CA ARG A 16 1.01 9.79 -2.80
C ARG A 16 1.61 10.55 -3.99
N GLU A 17 1.13 11.77 -4.25
CA GLU A 17 1.62 12.60 -5.36
C GLU A 17 3.13 12.89 -5.24
N MET A 18 3.61 13.21 -4.04
CA MET A 18 5.04 13.46 -3.81
C MET A 18 5.90 12.21 -4.04
N VAL A 19 5.44 11.04 -3.59
CA VAL A 19 6.12 9.77 -3.83
C VAL A 19 6.18 9.45 -5.33
N GLU A 20 5.08 9.61 -6.06
CA GLU A 20 5.03 9.38 -7.51
C GLU A 20 5.97 10.32 -8.28
N LYS A 21 6.02 11.60 -7.89
CA LYS A 21 6.94 12.58 -8.47
C LYS A 21 8.41 12.24 -8.19
N ASN A 22 8.73 11.79 -6.99
CA ASN A 22 10.09 11.38 -6.64
C ASN A 22 10.58 10.18 -7.45
N LYS A 23 9.69 9.26 -7.84
CA LYS A 23 10.06 8.13 -8.72
C LYS A 23 10.49 8.57 -10.12
N SER A 24 10.07 9.76 -10.55
CA SER A 24 10.29 10.27 -11.90
C SER A 24 11.36 11.37 -11.99
N ASN A 25 11.83 11.91 -10.86
CA ASN A 25 12.74 13.06 -10.80
C ASN A 25 14.05 12.70 -10.08
N SER A 26 15.12 13.43 -10.38
CA SER A 26 16.43 13.30 -9.71
C SER A 26 16.53 14.05 -8.37
N GLU A 27 15.49 14.78 -7.98
CA GLU A 27 15.49 15.61 -6.76
C GLU A 27 14.87 14.80 -5.60
N ASP A 28 15.68 14.51 -4.57
CA ASP A 28 15.27 13.72 -3.41
C ASP A 28 14.34 14.51 -2.49
N GLN A 29 13.02 14.35 -2.64
CA GLN A 29 12.04 14.90 -1.69
C GLN A 29 11.64 13.95 -0.56
N TRP A 30 12.34 12.82 -0.36
CA TRP A 30 12.03 11.87 0.71
C TRP A 30 12.15 12.49 2.11
N GLY A 31 13.09 13.43 2.30
CA GLY A 31 13.20 14.22 3.52
C GLY A 31 11.91 15.00 3.82
N LYS A 32 11.40 15.73 2.84
CA LYS A 32 10.19 16.55 2.97
C LYS A 32 8.94 15.72 3.21
N CYS A 33 8.79 14.58 2.54
CA CYS A 33 7.68 13.65 2.80
C CYS A 33 7.68 13.20 4.26
N ARG A 34 8.85 12.82 4.79
CA ARG A 34 8.99 12.39 6.18
C ARG A 34 8.63 13.50 7.16
N GLU A 35 9.13 14.72 6.95
CA GLU A 35 8.80 15.87 7.81
C GLU A 35 7.29 16.12 7.88
N ILE A 36 6.61 16.12 6.73
CA ILE A 36 5.15 16.32 6.66
C ILE A 36 4.41 15.23 7.43
N VAL A 37 4.80 13.96 7.25
CA VAL A 37 4.12 12.84 7.91
C VAL A 37 4.41 12.81 9.41
N CYS A 38 5.64 13.13 9.85
CA CYS A 38 5.97 13.26 11.27
C CYS A 38 5.16 14.38 11.93
N GLY A 39 5.05 15.55 11.30
CA GLY A 39 4.20 16.64 11.81
C GLY A 39 2.72 16.23 11.90
N ALA A 40 2.25 15.39 10.98
CA ALA A 40 0.90 14.83 11.07
C ALA A 40 0.73 13.82 12.21
N MET A 41 1.75 13.01 12.54
CA MET A 41 1.72 12.16 13.73
C MET A 41 1.62 12.97 15.02
N GLU A 42 2.33 14.11 15.09
CA GLU A 42 2.26 15.01 16.24
C GLU A 42 0.89 15.69 16.37
N GLN A 43 0.31 16.12 15.25
CA GLN A 43 -0.98 16.79 15.22
C GLN A 43 -2.16 15.83 15.47
N TYR A 44 -2.06 14.59 14.98
CA TYR A 44 -3.10 13.57 15.05
C TYR A 44 -2.54 12.27 15.68
N PRO A 45 -2.20 12.28 16.98
CA PRO A 45 -1.51 11.15 17.63
C PRO A 45 -2.33 9.87 17.72
N ASN A 46 -3.65 9.98 17.55
CA ASN A 46 -4.57 8.84 17.58
C ASN A 46 -5.03 8.39 16.18
N ALA A 47 -4.55 9.04 15.12
CA ALA A 47 -4.92 8.71 13.74
C ALA A 47 -4.02 7.60 13.18
N ALA A 48 -4.61 6.66 12.45
CA ALA A 48 -3.88 5.56 11.83
C ALA A 48 -3.16 5.99 10.55
N GLU A 49 -3.71 6.97 9.83
CA GLU A 49 -3.25 7.44 8.53
C GLU A 49 -1.78 7.87 8.55
N PRO A 50 -1.29 8.72 9.47
CA PRO A 50 0.11 9.14 9.49
C PRO A 50 1.06 7.95 9.68
N HIS A 51 0.71 6.98 10.53
CA HIS A 51 1.49 5.76 10.70
C HIS A 51 1.50 4.91 9.43
N ASN A 52 0.37 4.74 8.75
CA ASN A 52 0.33 4.06 7.46
C ASN A 52 1.20 4.74 6.41
N LEU A 53 1.11 6.07 6.29
CA LEU A 53 1.90 6.86 5.33
C LEU A 53 3.40 6.75 5.61
N TYR A 54 3.81 6.80 6.87
CA TYR A 54 5.23 6.66 7.20
C TYR A 54 5.74 5.25 6.92
N GLY A 55 4.90 4.22 7.11
CA GLY A 55 5.20 2.86 6.68
C GLY A 55 5.48 2.79 5.18
N ILE A 56 4.65 3.44 4.36
CA ILE A 56 4.86 3.51 2.90
C ILE A 56 6.18 4.21 2.57
N LEU A 57 6.48 5.34 3.19
CA LEU A 57 7.74 6.06 2.97
C LEU A 57 8.96 5.22 3.34
N LEU A 58 8.87 4.42 4.41
CA LEU A 58 9.94 3.53 4.82
C LEU A 58 10.15 2.36 3.84
N GLU A 59 9.07 1.81 3.27
CA GLU A 59 9.18 0.77 2.23
C GLU A 59 9.85 1.29 0.97
N GLU A 60 9.43 2.46 0.50
CA GLU A 60 10.03 3.09 -0.67
C GLU A 60 11.53 3.41 -0.44
N ALA A 61 11.92 3.67 0.81
CA ALA A 61 13.31 3.83 1.22
C ALA A 61 14.06 2.51 1.48
N GLY A 62 13.42 1.35 1.26
CA GLY A 62 14.01 0.01 1.47
C GLY A 62 14.07 -0.44 2.93
N ASN A 63 13.50 0.31 3.87
CA ASN A 63 13.43 -0.07 5.29
C ASN A 63 12.14 -0.83 5.60
N HIS A 64 12.07 -2.06 5.07
CA HIS A 64 10.94 -2.97 5.23
C HIS A 64 10.58 -3.22 6.70
N THR A 65 11.59 -3.48 7.55
CA THR A 65 11.35 -3.78 8.98
C THR A 65 10.74 -2.59 9.74
N GLY A 66 11.20 -1.37 9.44
CA GLY A 66 10.64 -0.14 9.99
C GLY A 66 9.21 0.07 9.51
N ALA A 67 8.96 -0.13 8.21
CA ALA A 67 7.62 0.01 7.66
C ALA A 67 6.59 -0.91 8.31
N MET A 68 6.95 -2.18 8.48
CA MET A 68 6.09 -3.17 9.15
C MET A 68 5.79 -2.82 10.61
N LYS A 69 6.64 -2.03 11.30
CA LYS A 69 6.31 -1.51 12.64
C LYS A 69 5.23 -0.44 12.56
N HIS A 70 5.36 0.48 11.60
CA HIS A 70 4.42 1.59 11.44
C HIS A 70 3.04 1.12 10.93
N PHE A 71 2.99 0.15 10.01
CA PHE A 71 1.71 -0.44 9.61
C PHE A 71 1.01 -1.16 10.77
N ARG A 72 1.75 -1.84 11.65
CA ARG A 72 1.19 -2.45 12.87
C ARG A 72 0.69 -1.39 13.85
N ALA A 73 1.41 -0.27 14.00
CA ALA A 73 0.97 0.84 14.83
C ALA A 73 -0.35 1.45 14.31
N ALA A 74 -0.45 1.68 12.99
CA ALA A 74 -1.69 2.15 12.37
C ALA A 74 -2.86 1.20 12.64
N ALA A 75 -2.66 -0.12 12.46
CA ALA A 75 -3.68 -1.13 12.74
C ALA A 75 -4.04 -1.26 14.23
N ALA A 76 -3.13 -0.88 15.14
CA ALA A 76 -3.40 -0.86 16.58
C ALA A 76 -4.20 0.39 16.99
N LEU A 77 -3.95 1.54 16.36
CA LEU A 77 -4.69 2.79 16.60
C LEU A 77 -6.13 2.68 16.06
N ASP A 78 -6.28 2.16 14.84
CA ASP A 78 -7.59 1.88 14.25
C ASP A 78 -7.58 0.51 13.56
N PRO A 79 -8.10 -0.54 14.22
CA PRO A 79 -8.26 -1.86 13.63
C PRO A 79 -9.18 -1.92 12.41
N THR A 80 -10.03 -0.90 12.20
CA THR A 80 -10.96 -0.81 11.06
C THR A 80 -10.36 -0.10 9.86
N TYR A 81 -9.21 0.57 10.02
CA TYR A 81 -8.51 1.27 8.94
C TYR A 81 -7.91 0.29 7.93
N LEU A 82 -8.68 0.03 6.87
CA LEU A 82 -8.37 -0.97 5.84
C LEU A 82 -7.00 -0.80 5.14
N PRO A 83 -6.51 0.42 4.85
CA PRO A 83 -5.24 0.60 4.14
C PRO A 83 -4.05 0.01 4.90
N ALA A 84 -3.99 0.20 6.22
CA ALA A 84 -2.92 -0.38 7.05
C ALA A 84 -2.95 -1.91 7.04
N ARG A 85 -4.14 -2.51 7.15
CA ARG A 85 -4.31 -3.97 7.09
C ARG A 85 -3.89 -4.52 5.72
N LYS A 86 -4.28 -3.86 4.63
CA LYS A 86 -3.92 -4.27 3.27
C LYS A 86 -2.42 -4.13 3.01
N ASN A 87 -1.78 -3.07 3.49
CA ASN A 87 -0.33 -2.94 3.43
C ASN A 87 0.39 -4.02 4.27
N LEU A 88 -0.09 -4.33 5.49
CA LEU A 88 0.48 -5.43 6.28
C LEU A 88 0.39 -6.78 5.57
N GLU A 89 -0.77 -7.09 5.00
CA GLU A 89 -0.99 -8.31 4.22
C GLU A 89 -0.03 -8.36 3.03
N ARG A 90 -0.01 -7.29 2.22
CA ARG A 90 0.85 -7.17 1.05
C ARG A 90 2.33 -7.39 1.40
N PHE A 91 2.86 -6.55 2.29
CA PHE A 91 4.27 -6.54 2.63
C PHE A 91 4.68 -7.74 3.50
N GLY A 92 3.73 -8.39 4.17
CA GLY A 92 3.97 -9.65 4.89
C GLY A 92 3.85 -10.91 4.03
N SER A 93 3.25 -10.81 2.83
CA SER A 93 3.06 -11.95 1.94
C SER A 93 4.26 -12.18 1.02
N PHE A 94 4.37 -13.41 0.50
CA PHE A 94 5.33 -13.73 -0.56
C PHE A 94 4.89 -13.24 -1.95
N GLU A 95 3.63 -12.82 -2.08
CA GLU A 95 3.08 -12.35 -3.35
C GLU A 95 3.50 -10.91 -3.59
N ARG A 96 4.14 -10.68 -4.75
CA ARG A 96 4.62 -9.36 -5.16
C ARG A 96 3.53 -8.63 -5.92
N ASP A 97 2.49 -8.19 -5.22
CA ASP A 97 1.60 -7.15 -5.76
C ASP A 97 2.33 -5.81 -5.68
N GLU A 98 2.23 -4.97 -6.71
CA GLU A 98 2.80 -3.61 -6.74
C GLU A 98 1.88 -2.57 -6.08
N LYS A 99 0.64 -2.94 -5.74
CA LYS A 99 -0.37 -2.00 -5.23
C LYS A 99 -0.09 -1.52 -3.80
N ILE A 100 0.10 -0.22 -3.60
CA ILE A 100 0.20 0.40 -2.28
C ILE A 100 -1.14 1.03 -1.88
N TYR A 101 -1.55 0.89 -0.62
CA TYR A 101 -2.82 1.41 -0.11
C TYR A 101 -2.58 2.64 0.77
N TYR A 102 -2.86 3.83 0.24
CA TYR A 102 -2.74 5.11 0.95
C TYR A 102 -4.07 5.52 1.62
N THR A 103 -5.20 5.19 1.00
CA THR A 103 -6.54 5.58 1.46
C THR A 103 -7.54 4.43 1.35
N GLU A 104 -8.70 4.57 1.99
CA GLU A 104 -9.75 3.55 1.96
C GLU A 104 -10.30 3.32 0.54
N GLU A 105 -10.26 4.34 -0.32
CA GLU A 105 -10.66 4.25 -1.72
C GLU A 105 -9.80 3.25 -2.50
N ASP A 106 -8.53 3.07 -2.11
CA ASP A 106 -7.64 2.08 -2.72
C ASP A 106 -8.08 0.65 -2.40
N CYS A 107 -8.76 0.46 -1.27
CA CYS A 107 -9.27 -0.82 -0.81
C CYS A 107 -10.61 -1.21 -1.46
N ILE A 108 -11.27 -0.28 -2.14
CA ILE A 108 -12.51 -0.58 -2.86
C ILE A 108 -12.15 -1.35 -4.13
N GLU A 109 -12.40 -2.65 -4.12
CA GLU A 109 -12.39 -3.47 -5.32
C GLU A 109 -13.56 -3.01 -6.19
N ARG A 110 -13.29 -2.11 -7.14
CA ARG A 110 -14.21 -1.93 -8.26
C ARG A 110 -14.22 -3.26 -8.99
N LYS A 111 -15.33 -4.01 -8.88
CA LYS A 111 -15.59 -5.13 -9.79
C LYS A 111 -15.54 -4.56 -11.19
N GLU A 112 -14.40 -4.72 -11.86
CA GLU A 112 -14.34 -4.54 -13.30
C GLU A 112 -15.42 -5.45 -13.87
N LYS A 113 -16.37 -4.87 -14.59
CA LYS A 113 -17.31 -5.65 -15.38
C LYS A 113 -16.48 -6.38 -16.44
N GLY A 114 -16.11 -7.62 -16.14
CA GLY A 114 -15.63 -8.63 -17.08
C GLY A 114 -14.27 -8.34 -17.71
N PHE A 115 -13.21 -8.95 -17.16
CA PHE A 115 -12.08 -9.38 -17.98
C PHE A 115 -12.07 -10.90 -18.07
N ALA A 116 -11.95 -11.37 -19.31
CA ALA A 116 -12.35 -12.68 -19.79
C ALA A 116 -11.48 -13.82 -19.23
N LEU A 117 -12.12 -14.97 -19.04
CA LEU A 117 -11.49 -16.29 -19.04
C LEU A 117 -10.71 -16.49 -20.36
N LYS A 118 -9.46 -16.05 -20.41
CA LYS A 118 -8.47 -16.54 -21.37
C LYS A 118 -7.12 -16.72 -20.69
N LYS A 119 -6.98 -17.85 -20.01
CA LYS A 119 -5.70 -18.55 -19.91
C LYS A 119 -5.97 -20.03 -20.13
N LEU A 120 -6.02 -20.38 -21.41
CA LEU A 120 -5.15 -21.36 -22.05
C LEU A 120 -5.29 -22.78 -21.49
N MET A 121 -6.20 -23.49 -22.16
CA MET A 121 -6.08 -24.91 -22.47
C MET A 121 -4.63 -25.24 -22.90
N PHE A 122 -3.83 -25.81 -22.01
CA PHE A 122 -2.60 -26.52 -22.39
C PHE A 122 -2.99 -27.94 -22.81
N PRO A 123 -2.67 -28.41 -24.03
CA PRO A 123 -2.79 -29.82 -24.32
C PRO A 123 -1.66 -30.55 -23.59
N VAL A 124 -2.01 -31.37 -22.58
CA VAL A 124 -1.07 -32.34 -22.01
C VAL A 124 -0.88 -33.44 -23.03
N PHE A 125 0.26 -33.42 -23.73
CA PHE A 125 0.69 -34.50 -24.61
C PHE A 125 1.12 -35.70 -23.76
N VAL A 126 0.21 -36.63 -23.48
CA VAL A 126 0.56 -37.89 -22.83
C VAL A 126 1.15 -38.82 -23.90
N LYS A 127 2.48 -38.92 -23.96
CA LYS A 127 3.14 -40.11 -24.51
C LYS A 127 3.00 -41.24 -23.48
N LYS A 128 2.30 -42.32 -23.84
CA LYS A 128 2.43 -43.63 -23.18
C LYS A 128 2.76 -44.66 -24.26
N VAL A 129 4.07 -44.90 -24.45
CA VAL A 129 4.80 -46.13 -24.08
C VAL A 129 4.19 -47.39 -24.68
N SER A 130 4.90 -47.92 -25.68
CA SER A 130 4.72 -49.23 -26.30
C SER A 130 4.91 -50.35 -25.28
N SER A 131 4.04 -51.37 -25.30
CA SER A 131 4.37 -52.70 -24.79
C SER A 131 3.58 -53.78 -25.55
N LEU A 132 4.36 -54.61 -26.27
CA LEU A 132 4.13 -55.99 -26.75
C LEU A 132 2.90 -56.25 -27.65
#